data_AF-A0A3D4GIM8-F1
#
_entry.id   AF-A0A3D4GIM8-F1
#
_cell.length_a   1.000
_cell.length_b   1.000
_cell.length_c   1.000
_cell.angle_alpha   90.00
_cell.angle_beta   90.00
_cell.angle_gamma   90.00
#
_symmetry.space_group_name_H-M   'P 1'
#
loop_
_entity.id
_entity.type
_entity.pdbx_description
1 polymer ?
#
loop_
_entity_poly.entity_id
_entity_poly.type
_entity_poly.pdbx_seq_one_letter_code
_entity_poly.pdbx_strand_id
1 'polypeptide(L)'
;MDGRTILQIPLSSTLKSTATQVAEDMGFSSLQEVVRVLLTKLASKQITISIQETVKLSPKAEKRYQRMTHAFKKKTRVFSAGSVDALMEQLHGHSLS
;
A
#
# COMPACT_ATOMS: atom_id res chain seq x y z
N MET A 1 -29.20 -17.27 22.33
CA MET A 1 -28.73 -18.38 21.47
C MET A 1 -27.69 -17.80 20.55
N ASP A 2 -26.40 -18.09 20.77
CA ASP A 2 -25.36 -17.65 19.86
C ASP A 2 -25.12 -18.78 18.84
N GLY A 3 -25.86 -18.71 17.73
CA GLY A 3 -25.86 -19.72 16.69
C GLY A 3 -24.81 -19.42 15.63
N ARG A 4 -24.07 -20.44 15.19
CA ARG A 4 -23.16 -20.33 14.05
C ARG A 4 -23.99 -20.14 12.77
N THR A 5 -23.98 -18.93 12.22
CA THR A 5 -24.68 -18.60 10.96
C THR A 5 -23.74 -18.74 9.76
N ILE A 6 -24.23 -19.33 8.67
CA ILE A 6 -23.48 -19.48 7.42
C ILE A 6 -23.78 -18.30 6.50
N LEU A 7 -22.74 -17.59 6.05
CA LEU A 7 -22.84 -16.56 5.02
C LEU A 7 -22.55 -17.17 3.64
N GLN A 8 -23.51 -17.08 2.72
CA GLN A 8 -23.33 -17.48 1.33
C GLN A 8 -23.13 -16.25 0.46
N ILE A 9 -22.05 -16.23 -0.33
CA ILE A 9 -21.72 -15.13 -1.24
C ILE A 9 -21.53 -15.72 -2.65
N PRO A 10 -22.38 -15.39 -3.62
CA PRO A 10 -22.18 -15.77 -5.02
C PRO A 10 -20.96 -15.06 -5.59
N LEU A 11 -20.04 -15.81 -6.18
CA LEU A 11 -18.78 -15.31 -6.75
C LEU A 11 -18.48 -16.09 -8.03
N SER A 12 -17.78 -15.49 -9.00
CA SER A 12 -17.22 -16.27 -10.10
C SER A 12 -16.11 -17.20 -9.57
N SER A 13 -15.90 -18.33 -10.26
CA SER A 13 -14.82 -19.26 -9.92
C SER A 13 -13.45 -18.59 -9.97
N THR A 14 -13.24 -17.71 -10.94
CA THR A 14 -12.01 -16.93 -11.11
C THR A 14 -11.76 -16.00 -9.92
N LEU A 15 -12.75 -15.19 -9.53
CA LEU A 15 -12.64 -14.27 -8.41
C LEU A 15 -12.35 -15.03 -7.10
N LYS A 16 -13.05 -16.15 -6.88
CA LYS A 16 -12.82 -16.99 -5.70
C LYS A 16 -11.38 -17.50 -5.66
N SER A 17 -10.87 -18.03 -6.78
CA SER A 17 -9.51 -18.57 -6.85
C SER A 17 -8.47 -17.48 -6.60
N THR A 18 -8.58 -16.34 -7.30
CA THR A 18 -7.63 -15.23 -7.16
C THR A 18 -7.67 -14.63 -5.76
N ALA A 19 -8.85 -14.40 -5.18
CA ALA A 19 -8.98 -13.87 -3.83
C ALA A 19 -8.45 -14.84 -2.76
N THR A 20 -8.59 -16.16 -2.97
CA THR A 20 -8.05 -17.17 -2.06
C THR A 20 -6.52 -17.15 -2.08
N GLN A 21 -5.92 -17.11 -3.26
CA GLN A 21 -4.46 -17.04 -3.39
C GLN A 21 -3.88 -15.77 -2.73
N VAL A 22 -4.50 -14.60 -2.98
CA VAL A 22 -4.07 -13.35 -2.33
C VAL A 22 -4.24 -13.42 -0.81
N ALA A 23 -5.30 -14.04 -0.31
CA ALA A 23 -5.50 -14.22 1.13
C ALA A 23 -4.40 -15.09 1.75
N GLU A 24 -4.01 -16.18 1.08
CA GLU A 24 -2.90 -17.05 1.50
C GLU A 24 -1.56 -16.31 1.47
N ASP A 25 -1.29 -15.53 0.42
CA ASP A 25 -0.08 -14.69 0.32
C ASP A 25 0.00 -13.63 1.43
N MET A 26 -1.16 -13.16 1.90
CA MET A 26 -1.28 -12.25 3.05
C MET A 26 -1.19 -12.96 4.41
N GLY A 27 -1.06 -14.30 4.44
CA GLY A 27 -0.90 -15.11 5.64
C GLY A 27 -2.19 -15.58 6.29
N PHE A 28 -3.35 -15.44 5.63
CA PHE A 28 -4.60 -16.00 6.12
C PHE A 28 -4.72 -17.48 5.79
N SER A 29 -5.40 -18.24 6.65
CA SER A 29 -5.59 -19.68 6.45
C SER A 29 -6.72 -20.00 5.46
N SER A 30 -7.60 -19.03 5.19
CA SER A 30 -8.71 -19.18 4.26
C SER A 30 -9.36 -17.85 3.89
N LEU A 31 -10.07 -17.82 2.76
CA LEU A 31 -10.88 -16.68 2.36
C LEU A 31 -11.99 -16.36 3.39
N GLN A 32 -12.55 -17.37 4.07
CA GLN A 32 -13.58 -17.16 5.09
C GLN A 32 -13.05 -16.43 6.33
N GLU A 33 -11.77 -16.60 6.64
CA GLU A 33 -11.13 -15.88 7.73
C GLU A 33 -11.01 -14.39 7.41
N VAL A 34 -10.58 -14.04 6.19
CA VAL A 34 -10.54 -12.65 5.70
C VAL A 34 -11.91 -12.00 5.82
N VAL A 35 -12.96 -12.68 5.32
CA VAL A 35 -14.35 -12.18 5.41
C VAL A 35 -14.75 -11.95 6.88
N ARG A 36 -14.38 -12.86 7.78
CA ARG A 36 -14.67 -12.71 9.22
C ARG A 36 -14.00 -11.49 9.81
N VAL A 37 -12.71 -11.27 9.55
CA VAL A 37 -11.97 -10.09 10.03
C VAL A 37 -12.61 -8.81 9.50
N LEU A 38 -12.95 -8.76 8.21
CA LEU A 38 -13.59 -7.61 7.60
C LEU A 38 -14.97 -7.34 8.23
N LEU A 39 -15.81 -8.35 8.42
CA LEU A 39 -17.12 -8.19 9.06
C LEU A 39 -16.99 -7.74 10.53
N THR A 40 -16.03 -8.28 11.28
CA THR A 40 -15.75 -7.85 12.66
C THR A 40 -15.34 -6.37 12.72
N LYS A 41 -14.46 -5.94 11.81
CA LYS A 41 -14.01 -4.55 11.73
C LYS A 41 -15.14 -3.63 11.25
N LEU A 42 -15.96 -4.08 10.30
CA LEU A 42 -17.13 -3.35 9.81
C LEU A 42 -18.14 -3.12 10.95
N ALA A 43 -18.49 -4.17 11.70
CA ALA A 43 -19.39 -4.09 12.84
C ALA A 43 -18.89 -3.13 13.92
N SER A 44 -17.56 -3.03 14.06
CA SER A 44 -16.89 -2.12 15.00
C SER A 44 -16.71 -0.70 14.45
N LYS A 45 -17.22 -0.39 13.25
CA LYS A 45 -17.00 0.89 12.53
C LYS A 45 -15.52 1.24 12.32
N GLN A 46 -14.66 0.23 12.21
CA GLN A 46 -13.21 0.36 12.02
C GLN A 46 -12.78 0.19 10.55
N ILE A 47 -13.73 0.21 9.62
CA ILE A 47 -13.46 0.15 8.18
C ILE A 47 -13.88 1.45 7.52
N THR A 48 -12.94 2.06 6.80
CA THR A 48 -13.23 3.07 5.77
C THR A 48 -13.04 2.41 4.42
N ILE A 49 -14.12 2.24 3.64
CA ILE A 49 -14.03 1.72 2.28
C ILE A 49 -13.73 2.90 1.35
N SER A 50 -12.55 2.93 0.76
CA SER A 50 -12.19 3.89 -0.29
C SER A 50 -11.83 3.14 -1.56
N ILE A 51 -12.46 3.51 -2.68
CA ILE A 51 -12.05 3.06 -4.01
C ILE A 51 -10.97 4.05 -4.46
N GLN A 52 -9.73 3.59 -4.52
CA GLN A 52 -8.61 4.40 -5.03
C GLN A 52 -8.30 3.99 -6.46
N GLU A 53 -8.26 4.97 -7.37
CA GLU A 53 -7.65 4.75 -8.67
C GLU A 53 -6.16 4.49 -8.46
N THR A 54 -5.63 3.44 -9.09
CA THR A 54 -4.21 3.14 -9.00
C THR A 54 -3.45 4.25 -9.71
N VAL A 55 -2.84 5.17 -8.96
CA VAL A 55 -2.02 6.25 -9.51
C VAL A 55 -0.80 5.62 -10.20
N LYS A 56 -0.88 5.44 -11.51
CA LYS A 56 0.26 5.01 -12.32
C LYS A 56 1.10 6.24 -12.64
N LEU A 57 2.39 6.19 -12.30
CA LEU A 57 3.33 7.22 -12.71
C LEU A 57 3.37 7.29 -14.24
N SER A 58 3.46 8.50 -14.79
CA SER A 58 3.78 8.64 -16.21
C SER A 58 5.16 8.05 -16.49
N PRO A 59 5.45 7.57 -17.71
CA PRO A 59 6.76 7.01 -18.04
C PRO A 59 7.93 7.96 -17.72
N LYS A 60 7.70 9.27 -17.83
CA LYS A 60 8.66 10.32 -17.47
C LYS A 60 8.90 10.37 -15.95
N ALA A 61 7.84 10.32 -15.15
CA ALA A 61 7.93 10.36 -13.70
C ALA A 61 8.59 9.08 -13.16
N GLU A 62 8.21 7.92 -13.67
CA GLU A 62 8.80 6.64 -13.31
C GLU A 62 10.32 6.64 -13.58
N LYS A 63 10.75 7.06 -14.78
CA LYS A 63 12.17 7.17 -15.13
C LYS A 63 12.92 8.15 -14.22
N ARG A 64 12.29 9.24 -13.80
CA ARG A 64 12.86 10.20 -12.83
C ARG A 64 13.09 9.52 -11.48
N TYR A 65 12.09 8.83 -10.93
CA TYR A 65 12.21 8.16 -9.64
C TYR A 65 13.22 7.01 -9.69
N GLN A 66 13.25 6.21 -10.76
CA GLN A 66 14.26 5.17 -10.95
C GLN A 66 15.69 5.74 -10.94
N ARG A 67 15.91 6.88 -11.60
CA ARG A 67 17.21 7.60 -11.54
C ARG A 67 17.56 8.03 -10.12
N MET A 68 16.59 8.56 -9.37
CA MET A 68 16.79 8.96 -7.97
C MET A 68 17.14 7.74 -7.09
N THR A 69 16.41 6.63 -7.22
CA THR A 69 16.68 5.38 -6.50
C THR A 69 18.08 4.85 -6.80
N HIS A 70 18.48 4.88 -8.08
CA HIS A 70 19.81 4.45 -8.47
C HIS A 70 20.91 5.40 -7.94
N ALA A 71 20.68 6.71 -7.97
CA ALA A 71 21.60 7.69 -7.38
C ALA A 71 21.76 7.49 -5.87
N PHE A 72 20.64 7.24 -5.16
CA PHE A 72 20.62 6.91 -3.74
C PHE A 72 21.41 5.64 -3.43
N LYS A 73 21.17 4.54 -4.17
CA LYS A 73 21.92 3.27 -4.02
C LYS A 73 23.43 3.45 -4.23
N LYS A 74 23.83 4.29 -5.18
CA LYS A 74 25.23 4.61 -5.43
C LYS A 74 25.80 5.64 -4.46
N LYS A 75 25.00 6.15 -3.51
CA LYS A 75 25.35 7.26 -2.60
C LYS A 75 25.83 8.51 -3.34
N THR A 76 25.39 8.68 -4.59
CA THR A 76 25.71 9.85 -5.42
C THR A 76 24.56 10.84 -5.32
N ARG A 77 24.85 12.12 -5.07
CA ARG A 77 23.81 13.18 -4.89
C ARG A 77 22.86 12.88 -3.71
N VAL A 78 23.41 12.31 -2.65
CA VAL A 78 22.72 12.13 -1.37
C VAL A 78 23.36 13.10 -0.38
N PHE A 79 22.54 13.88 0.30
CA PHE A 79 22.96 14.85 1.30
C PHE A 79 22.38 14.45 2.65
N SER A 80 23.15 14.67 3.71
CA SER A 80 22.73 14.44 5.09
C SER A 80 22.69 15.78 5.83
N ALA A 81 21.68 15.96 6.67
CA ALA A 81 21.58 17.11 7.57
C ALA A 81 21.42 16.61 9.01
N GLY A 82 22.15 17.23 9.94
CA GLY A 82 22.11 16.90 11.37
C GLY A 82 20.99 17.60 12.15
N SER A 83 20.33 18.58 11.52
CA SER A 83 19.22 19.35 12.11
C SER A 83 18.26 19.79 11.01
N VAL A 84 17.06 20.20 11.41
CA VAL A 84 16.04 20.74 10.50
C VAL A 84 16.54 22.02 9.84
N ASP A 85 17.20 22.91 10.58
CA ASP A 85 17.72 24.18 10.03
C ASP A 85 18.77 23.93 8.94
N ALA A 86 19.68 22.97 9.16
CA ALA A 86 20.69 22.59 8.17
C ALA A 86 20.07 21.93 6.92
N LEU A 87 18.97 21.18 7.08
CA LEU A 87 18.22 20.61 5.95
C LEU A 87 17.58 21.73 5.12
N MET A 88 16.93 22.69 5.79
CA MET A 88 16.23 23.79 5.11
C MET A 88 17.21 24.71 4.39
N GLU A 89 18.39 24.96 4.98
CA GLU A 89 19.48 25.69 4.31
C GLU A 89 19.96 24.97 3.04
N GLN A 90 20.15 23.64 3.09
CA GLN A 90 20.53 22.84 1.91
C GLN A 90 19.45 22.84 0.82
N LEU A 91 18.17 22.84 1.19
CA LEU A 91 17.06 22.85 0.24
C LEU A 91 16.88 24.23 -0.43
N HIS A 92 17.10 25.32 0.31
CA HIS A 92 16.96 26.68 -0.19
C HIS A 92 18.22 27.19 -0.91
N GLY A 93 19.42 26.78 -0.47
CA GLY A 93 20.69 27.18 -1.06
C GLY A 93 20.98 26.56 -2.43
N HIS A 94 20.21 25.55 -2.84
CA HIS A 94 20.34 24.90 -4.15
C HIS A 94 19.33 25.43 -5.20
N SER A 95 18.65 26.56 -4.93
CA SER A 95 17.85 27.24 -5.94
C SER A 95 18.75 28.04 -6.88
N LEU A 96 18.77 27.62 -8.16
CA LEU A 96 19.26 28.34 -9.34
C LEU A 96 20.79 28.42 -9.56
N SER A 97 21.32 27.38 -10.22
CA SER A 97 22.34 27.51 -11.27
C SER A 97 22.13 26.43 -12.31
#